data_AF-A0A9E4RDG5-F1
#
_entry.id   AF-A0A9E4RDG5-F1
#
_cell.length_a   1.000
_cell.length_b   1.000
_cell.length_c   1.000
_cell.angle_alpha   90.00
_cell.angle_beta   90.00
_cell.angle_gamma   90.00
#
_symmetry.space_group_name_H-M   'P 1'
#
loop_
_entity.id
_entity.type
_entity.pdbx_description
1 polymer ?
#
loop_
_entity_poly.entity_id
_entity_poly.type
_entity_poly.pdbx_seq_one_letter_code
_entity_poly.pdbx_strand_id
1 'polypeptide(L)'
;MTDRRSPAWRLLILIIGAIALLGLVAAAACNDDDGGDDGSGDPAATMDDFDGGEGDDGNGDGGGDSLAELAAFGGDYDSFTGKVTYDITDFSTGDGAGLTGVTSMTIYQKNGSSRLDISNSDDDIIFISTPDASYLCSGGSDCLKYAADDELAGAAVSIFSGLFSADSINRSIDDIPAGLDFDVTSETIAGLDATCFKATGDLDPGQAGDESSEFCFSDGGLLLRLAFEGADQSSIFEATSASEDVLDSDFDPPYPVIDLGDLGDIFQP
;
A
#
# COMPACT_ATOMS: atom_id res chain seq x y z
N MET A 1 8.08 33.53 -10.11
CA MET A 1 7.02 32.57 -10.45
C MET A 1 6.90 31.68 -9.23
N THR A 2 5.80 31.81 -8.50
CA THR A 2 5.52 31.03 -7.29
C THR A 2 4.79 29.78 -7.75
N ASP A 3 5.48 28.64 -7.74
CA ASP A 3 4.90 27.33 -8.04
C ASP A 3 3.78 27.03 -7.05
N ARG A 4 2.56 26.93 -7.59
CA ARG A 4 1.41 26.35 -6.90
C ARG A 4 1.30 24.91 -7.37
N ARG A 5 2.14 24.01 -6.84
CA ARG A 5 1.83 22.58 -6.87
C ARG A 5 0.86 22.25 -5.75
N SER A 6 -0.05 21.33 -6.04
CA SER A 6 -1.29 21.15 -5.29
C SER A 6 -1.02 20.56 -3.89
N PRO A 7 -1.82 20.91 -2.87
CA PRO A 7 -1.71 20.33 -1.53
C PRO A 7 -2.10 18.84 -1.47
N ALA A 8 -2.43 18.19 -2.60
CA ALA A 8 -2.97 16.83 -2.65
C ALA A 8 -1.92 15.75 -2.36
N TRP A 9 -0.68 15.89 -2.85
CA TRP A 9 0.42 14.97 -2.55
C TRP A 9 0.75 14.93 -1.06
N ARG A 10 0.82 16.13 -0.43
CA ARG A 10 0.95 16.26 1.03
C ARG A 10 -0.28 15.71 1.76
N LEU A 11 -1.47 15.79 1.16
CA LEU A 11 -2.68 15.22 1.72
C LEU A 11 -2.66 13.69 1.70
N LEU A 12 -2.09 13.06 0.67
CA LEU A 12 -1.96 11.60 0.59
C LEU A 12 -1.08 11.07 1.73
N ILE A 13 0.08 11.70 1.94
CA ILE A 13 0.99 11.40 3.07
C ILE A 13 0.31 11.66 4.42
N LEU A 14 -0.46 12.75 4.55
CA LEU A 14 -1.18 13.10 5.79
C LEU A 14 -2.43 12.24 6.07
N ILE A 15 -3.13 11.75 5.05
CA ILE A 15 -4.31 10.88 5.19
C ILE A 15 -3.91 9.53 5.74
N ILE A 16 -2.77 8.98 5.30
CA ILE A 16 -2.17 7.77 5.87
C ILE A 16 -1.86 7.99 7.36
N GLY A 17 -1.39 9.18 7.73
CA GLY A 17 -1.09 9.55 9.11
C GLY A 17 -2.29 9.71 10.07
N ALA A 18 -3.43 10.17 9.58
CA ALA A 18 -4.58 10.47 10.42
C ALA A 18 -5.28 9.21 11.01
N ILE A 19 -4.98 8.03 10.48
CA ILE A 19 -5.66 6.77 10.83
C ILE A 19 -5.13 6.19 12.14
N ALA A 20 -3.84 6.40 12.46
CA ALA A 20 -3.27 6.00 13.75
C ALA A 20 -3.92 6.74 14.94
N LEU A 21 -4.54 7.90 14.71
CA LEU A 21 -5.18 8.72 15.75
C LEU A 21 -6.59 8.26 16.16
N LEU A 22 -7.25 7.39 15.39
CA LEU A 22 -8.60 6.90 15.71
C LEU A 22 -8.62 5.57 16.50
N GLY A 23 -7.51 4.84 16.55
CA GLY A 23 -7.36 3.62 17.38
C GLY A 23 -6.82 3.85 18.80
N LEU A 24 -6.37 5.06 19.12
CA LEU A 24 -5.50 5.33 20.28
C LEU A 24 -6.24 5.97 21.47
N VAL A 25 -7.38 5.40 21.89
CA VAL A 25 -8.06 5.80 23.15
C VAL A 25 -8.02 4.70 24.23
N ALA A 26 -7.38 3.55 24.00
CA ALA A 26 -7.43 2.42 24.92
C ALA A 26 -6.06 1.81 25.32
N ALA A 27 -4.98 2.58 25.44
CA ALA A 27 -3.77 2.10 26.11
C ALA A 27 -2.83 3.24 26.54
N ALA A 28 -3.19 3.94 27.61
CA ALA A 28 -2.27 4.87 28.29
C ALA A 28 -2.16 4.46 29.77
N ALA A 29 -1.37 3.42 30.04
CA ALA A 29 -0.76 3.18 31.34
C ALA A 29 0.38 2.14 31.22
N CYS A 30 1.56 2.55 31.70
CA CYS A 30 2.82 1.79 31.81
C CYS A 30 3.58 1.66 30.48
N ASN A 31 4.84 2.06 30.35
CA ASN A 31 5.92 1.72 31.27
C ASN A 31 7.12 2.66 31.11
N ASP A 32 7.70 3.05 32.25
CA ASP A 32 8.96 3.79 32.39
C ASP A 32 10.19 2.86 32.26
N ASP A 33 11.24 3.45 31.69
CA ASP A 33 12.67 3.42 32.02
C ASP A 33 13.58 2.17 31.93
N ASP A 34 14.73 2.49 31.31
CA ASP A 34 16.13 2.17 31.65
C ASP A 34 16.78 0.82 31.30
N GLY A 35 17.71 0.90 30.33
CA GLY A 35 19.13 0.74 30.66
C GLY A 35 19.89 -0.41 29.99
N GLY A 36 20.92 -0.05 29.21
CA GLY A 36 22.23 -0.71 29.31
C GLY A 36 22.82 -1.38 28.07
N ASP A 37 24.08 -1.02 27.84
CA ASP A 37 25.20 -1.82 27.32
C ASP A 37 25.60 -1.78 25.84
N ASP A 38 26.92 -1.88 25.76
CA ASP A 38 27.96 -1.51 24.85
C ASP A 38 28.44 -2.69 23.98
N GLY A 39 29.08 -2.40 22.85
CA GLY A 39 29.66 -3.47 22.04
C GLY A 39 30.28 -3.04 20.71
N SER A 40 31.51 -2.53 20.78
CA SER A 40 32.40 -2.35 19.64
C SER A 40 32.65 -3.65 18.86
N GLY A 41 32.63 -3.59 17.53
CA GLY A 41 33.03 -4.72 16.68
C GLY A 41 33.16 -4.35 15.21
N ASP A 42 34.29 -3.75 14.83
CA ASP A 42 34.73 -3.57 13.45
C ASP A 42 35.30 -4.90 12.92
N PRO A 43 34.93 -5.35 11.71
CA PRO A 43 35.99 -5.81 10.81
C PRO A 43 35.86 -5.34 9.37
N ALA A 44 37.05 -5.09 8.82
CA ALA A 44 37.38 -4.70 7.47
C ALA A 44 36.91 -5.64 6.34
N ALA A 45 36.39 -5.00 5.30
CA ALA A 45 36.70 -5.10 3.87
C ALA A 45 36.72 -6.46 3.14
N THR A 46 35.92 -6.53 2.08
CA THR A 46 36.36 -6.99 0.74
C THR A 46 35.60 -6.22 -0.34
N MET A 47 36.34 -5.45 -1.15
CA MET A 47 35.91 -4.96 -2.46
C MET A 47 36.03 -6.13 -3.44
N ASP A 48 34.93 -6.48 -4.09
CA ASP A 48 34.95 -7.30 -5.30
C ASP A 48 34.61 -6.40 -6.49
N ASP A 49 35.59 -6.27 -7.37
CA ASP A 49 35.48 -5.72 -8.72
C ASP A 49 34.38 -6.47 -9.50
N PHE A 50 33.31 -5.76 -9.87
CA PHE A 50 32.43 -6.22 -10.93
C PHE A 50 32.79 -5.53 -12.25
N ASP A 51 33.19 -6.40 -13.17
CA ASP A 51 33.61 -6.18 -14.54
C ASP A 51 32.46 -5.64 -15.40
N GLY A 52 32.81 -4.77 -16.33
CA GLY A 52 31.89 -3.94 -17.10
C GLY A 52 31.10 -4.72 -18.13
N GLY A 53 29.78 -4.68 -18.01
CA GLY A 53 28.85 -4.96 -19.11
C GLY A 53 28.59 -3.69 -19.90
N GLU A 54 29.01 -3.67 -21.16
CA GLU A 54 28.62 -2.67 -22.16
C GLU A 54 27.10 -2.75 -22.37
N GLY A 55 26.38 -1.82 -21.74
CA GLY A 55 24.95 -1.61 -21.88
C GLY A 55 24.66 -0.66 -23.02
N ASP A 56 23.89 -1.16 -23.98
CA ASP A 56 23.29 -0.55 -25.15
C ASP A 56 22.85 0.92 -24.95
N ASP A 57 23.36 1.82 -25.79
CA ASP A 57 23.03 3.25 -25.82
C ASP A 57 21.62 3.46 -26.42
N GLY A 58 20.60 2.94 -25.74
CA GLY A 58 19.20 3.12 -26.07
C GLY A 58 18.81 4.59 -25.93
N ASN A 59 18.80 5.30 -27.05
CA ASN A 59 18.40 6.69 -27.20
C ASN A 59 16.98 6.95 -26.63
N GLY A 60 16.94 7.34 -25.35
CA GLY A 60 15.75 7.57 -24.54
C GLY A 60 14.91 8.76 -24.97
N ASP A 61 13.90 8.49 -25.78
CA ASP A 61 12.73 9.35 -26.01
C ASP A 61 11.44 8.58 -25.63
N GLY A 62 11.57 7.56 -24.77
CA GLY A 62 10.55 6.54 -24.48
C GLY A 62 9.61 6.82 -23.31
N GLY A 63 9.85 7.89 -22.53
CA GLY A 63 9.06 8.16 -21.31
C GLY A 63 7.57 8.39 -21.56
N GLY A 64 7.18 8.84 -22.77
CA GLY A 64 5.77 9.07 -23.10
C GLY A 64 4.94 7.79 -23.24
N ASP A 65 5.52 6.73 -23.80
CA ASP A 65 4.80 5.49 -24.07
C ASP A 65 4.70 4.65 -22.78
N SER A 66 5.75 4.60 -21.97
CA SER A 66 5.78 3.84 -20.71
C SER A 66 4.81 4.39 -19.65
N LEU A 67 4.62 5.71 -19.57
CA LEU A 67 3.65 6.32 -18.65
C LEU A 67 2.21 6.00 -19.05
N ALA A 68 1.92 5.99 -20.36
CA ALA A 68 0.61 5.62 -20.86
C ALA A 68 0.30 4.13 -20.62
N GLU A 69 1.32 3.28 -20.73
CA GLU A 69 1.22 1.85 -20.41
C GLU A 69 1.00 1.62 -18.91
N LEU A 70 1.75 2.30 -18.05
CA LEU A 70 1.58 2.27 -16.60
C LEU A 70 0.17 2.74 -16.17
N ALA A 71 -0.36 3.80 -16.79
CA ALA A 71 -1.72 4.27 -16.55
C ALA A 71 -2.79 3.25 -17.00
N ALA A 72 -2.52 2.49 -18.08
CA ALA A 72 -3.41 1.41 -18.51
C ALA A 72 -3.48 0.30 -17.46
N PHE A 73 -2.34 -0.13 -16.90
CA PHE A 73 -2.29 -1.10 -15.80
C PHE A 73 -3.06 -0.62 -14.56
N GLY A 74 -2.93 0.66 -14.21
CA GLY A 74 -3.70 1.26 -13.13
C GLY A 74 -5.21 1.14 -13.37
N GLY A 75 -5.67 1.37 -14.60
CA GLY A 75 -7.08 1.24 -14.98
C GLY A 75 -7.64 -0.17 -14.83
N ASP A 76 -6.82 -1.20 -15.09
CA ASP A 76 -7.26 -2.59 -15.00
C ASP A 76 -7.41 -3.06 -13.54
N TYR A 77 -6.64 -2.48 -12.61
CA TYR A 77 -6.69 -2.80 -11.18
C TYR A 77 -8.10 -2.64 -10.58
N ASP A 78 -8.88 -1.62 -10.96
CA ASP A 78 -10.22 -1.44 -10.40
C ASP A 78 -11.20 -2.59 -10.75
N SER A 79 -10.86 -3.40 -11.76
CA SER A 79 -11.69 -4.49 -12.27
C SER A 79 -11.11 -5.89 -12.01
N PHE A 80 -9.96 -6.00 -11.35
CA PHE A 80 -9.31 -7.30 -11.18
C PHE A 80 -10.17 -8.22 -10.31
N THR A 81 -10.11 -9.53 -10.61
CA THR A 81 -10.62 -10.57 -9.73
C THR A 81 -9.44 -11.42 -9.27
N GLY A 82 -9.16 -11.39 -7.98
CA GLY A 82 -7.97 -12.04 -7.46
C GLY A 82 -7.75 -11.83 -5.98
N LYS A 83 -6.76 -12.56 -5.47
CA LYS A 83 -6.24 -12.45 -4.13
C LYS A 83 -4.72 -12.30 -4.20
N VAL A 84 -4.18 -11.30 -3.53
CA VAL A 84 -2.74 -11.02 -3.47
C VAL A 84 -2.32 -10.82 -2.03
N THR A 85 -1.32 -11.55 -1.57
CA THR A 85 -0.67 -11.36 -0.26
C THR A 85 0.67 -10.68 -0.47
N TYR A 86 0.92 -9.60 0.27
CA TYR A 86 2.14 -8.81 0.28
C TYR A 86 2.87 -8.98 1.60
N ASP A 87 4.19 -9.05 1.53
CA ASP A 87 5.06 -8.72 2.65
C ASP A 87 5.42 -7.24 2.56
N ILE A 88 5.42 -6.58 3.72
CA ILE A 88 5.67 -5.14 3.82
C ILE A 88 6.96 -4.93 4.59
N THR A 89 7.96 -4.32 3.94
CA THR A 89 9.24 -3.99 4.56
C THR A 89 9.48 -2.50 4.60
N ASP A 90 10.22 -2.09 5.63
CA ASP A 90 10.74 -0.74 5.84
C ASP A 90 9.69 0.37 5.87
N PHE A 91 8.40 0.05 6.07
CA PHE A 91 7.33 1.05 6.11
C PHE A 91 7.53 2.04 7.27
N SER A 92 8.15 3.16 6.95
CA SER A 92 8.47 4.27 7.83
C SER A 92 7.82 5.52 7.26
N THR A 93 6.74 5.97 7.87
CA THR A 93 6.29 7.36 7.66
C THR A 93 7.10 8.23 8.62
N GLY A 94 7.89 9.17 8.10
CA GLY A 94 8.76 10.03 8.93
C GLY A 94 8.08 10.77 10.09
N ASP A 95 6.74 10.84 10.09
CA ASP A 95 5.93 11.51 11.11
C ASP A 95 5.34 10.57 12.19
N GLY A 96 5.69 9.28 12.20
CA GLY A 96 5.22 8.29 13.19
C GLY A 96 3.73 7.96 13.11
N ALA A 97 3.07 8.38 12.04
CA ALA A 97 1.63 8.29 11.84
C ALA A 97 1.21 7.13 10.91
N GLY A 98 2.19 6.43 10.34
CA GLY A 98 2.00 5.32 9.44
C GLY A 98 1.52 4.07 10.12
N LEU A 99 1.20 3.07 9.30
CA LEU A 99 0.94 1.68 9.67
C LEU A 99 2.19 0.99 10.24
N THR A 100 2.83 1.59 11.25
CA THR A 100 3.99 1.02 11.92
C THR A 100 3.61 -0.33 12.53
N GLY A 101 4.37 -1.37 12.21
CA GLY A 101 4.13 -2.73 12.71
C GLY A 101 3.29 -3.61 11.80
N VAL A 102 2.76 -3.11 10.68
CA VAL A 102 2.18 -3.97 9.65
C VAL A 102 3.30 -4.74 8.96
N THR A 103 3.19 -6.07 8.95
CA THR A 103 4.19 -6.98 8.39
C THR A 103 3.69 -7.66 7.13
N SER A 104 2.38 -7.89 7.02
CA SER A 104 1.76 -8.52 5.87
C SER A 104 0.36 -7.97 5.62
N MET A 105 -0.04 -8.00 4.35
CA MET A 105 -1.34 -7.55 3.90
C MET A 105 -1.88 -8.50 2.84
N THR A 106 -3.13 -8.93 2.91
CA THR A 106 -3.79 -9.69 1.85
C THR A 106 -5.01 -8.96 1.32
N ILE A 107 -5.06 -8.73 0.01
CA ILE A 107 -6.17 -8.09 -0.70
C ILE A 107 -6.94 -9.15 -1.48
N TYR A 108 -8.26 -9.09 -1.44
CA TYR A 108 -9.18 -9.90 -2.22
C TYR A 108 -10.14 -8.98 -2.98
N GLN A 109 -10.42 -9.28 -4.24
CA GLN A 109 -11.40 -8.56 -5.04
C GLN A 109 -12.18 -9.51 -5.93
N LYS A 110 -13.51 -9.35 -5.95
CA LYS A 110 -14.41 -10.13 -6.82
C LYS A 110 -15.78 -9.47 -6.92
N ASN A 111 -16.25 -9.15 -8.13
CA ASN A 111 -17.63 -8.74 -8.41
C ASN A 111 -18.19 -7.61 -7.50
N GLY A 112 -17.39 -6.59 -7.21
CA GLY A 112 -17.79 -5.49 -6.32
C GLY A 112 -17.72 -5.80 -4.82
N SER A 113 -17.28 -7.00 -4.45
CA SER A 113 -16.82 -7.32 -3.10
C SER A 113 -15.31 -7.16 -3.00
N SER A 114 -14.85 -6.69 -1.85
CA SER A 114 -13.43 -6.58 -1.50
C SER A 114 -13.19 -7.06 -0.07
N ARG A 115 -11.99 -7.57 0.18
CA ARG A 115 -11.52 -7.88 1.54
C ARG A 115 -10.07 -7.49 1.66
N LEU A 116 -9.71 -7.00 2.85
CA LEU A 116 -8.36 -6.62 3.22
C LEU A 116 -8.05 -7.23 4.59
N ASP A 117 -7.08 -8.12 4.62
CA ASP A 117 -6.51 -8.67 5.84
C ASP A 117 -5.18 -7.94 6.11
N ILE A 118 -5.04 -7.32 7.27
CA ILE A 118 -3.81 -6.67 7.72
C ILE A 118 -3.31 -7.42 8.93
N SER A 119 -2.09 -7.95 8.84
CA SER A 119 -1.41 -8.56 9.97
C SER A 119 -0.35 -7.62 10.52
N ASN A 120 -0.41 -7.37 11.82
CA ASN A 120 0.64 -6.69 12.56
C ASN A 120 1.20 -7.61 13.65
N SER A 121 2.19 -7.14 14.43
CA SER A 121 2.83 -7.97 15.46
C SER A 121 1.91 -8.40 16.60
N ASP A 122 0.83 -7.65 16.83
CA ASP A 122 0.00 -7.76 18.02
C ASP A 122 -1.40 -8.31 17.71
N ASP A 123 -1.99 -7.95 16.57
CA ASP A 123 -3.36 -8.24 16.19
C ASP A 123 -3.55 -8.27 14.65
N ASP A 124 -4.57 -9.01 14.21
CA ASP A 124 -5.07 -8.94 12.83
C ASP A 124 -6.28 -8.01 12.73
N ILE A 125 -6.33 -7.23 11.65
CA ILE A 125 -7.46 -6.38 11.29
C ILE A 125 -7.99 -6.83 9.94
N ILE A 126 -9.29 -7.07 9.84
CA ILE A 126 -9.93 -7.52 8.60
C ILE A 126 -11.04 -6.55 8.24
N PHE A 127 -10.96 -6.01 7.03
CA PHE A 127 -12.02 -5.20 6.41
C PHE A 127 -12.66 -6.02 5.31
N ILE A 128 -13.99 -6.09 5.29
CA ILE A 128 -14.73 -6.75 4.22
C ILE A 128 -15.78 -5.77 3.72
N SER A 129 -15.91 -5.65 2.41
CA SER A 129 -16.99 -4.91 1.76
C SER A 129 -17.67 -5.80 0.75
N THR A 130 -18.99 -5.83 0.81
CA THR A 130 -19.83 -6.47 -0.20
C THR A 130 -20.91 -5.49 -0.64
N PRO A 131 -21.65 -5.78 -1.73
CA PRO A 131 -22.77 -4.94 -2.13
C PRO A 131 -23.85 -4.75 -1.05
N ASP A 132 -23.91 -5.64 -0.06
CA ASP A 132 -24.96 -5.66 0.96
C ASP A 132 -24.52 -5.05 2.30
N ALA A 133 -23.23 -5.13 2.66
CA ALA A 133 -22.72 -4.66 3.95
C ALA A 133 -21.19 -4.48 3.94
N SER A 134 -20.68 -3.76 4.94
CA SER A 134 -19.26 -3.77 5.29
C SER A 134 -19.04 -4.32 6.69
N TYR A 135 -17.88 -4.94 6.91
CA TYR A 135 -17.49 -5.52 8.17
C TYR A 135 -16.10 -5.03 8.57
N LEU A 136 -15.94 -4.73 9.86
CA LEU A 136 -14.65 -4.48 10.50
C LEU A 136 -14.45 -5.52 11.60
N CYS A 137 -13.43 -6.36 11.45
CA CYS A 137 -13.07 -7.36 12.44
C CYS A 137 -11.69 -7.04 13.01
N SER A 138 -11.53 -7.20 14.32
CA SER A 138 -10.27 -6.95 15.02
C SER A 138 -10.07 -7.94 16.15
N GLY A 139 -8.81 -8.33 16.42
CA GLY A 139 -8.44 -9.05 17.64
C GLY A 139 -9.04 -10.45 17.77
N GLY A 140 -9.46 -11.06 16.65
CA GLY A 140 -9.90 -12.46 16.63
C GLY A 140 -11.24 -12.76 17.31
N SER A 141 -12.00 -11.76 17.76
CA SER A 141 -13.17 -11.98 18.62
C SER A 141 -14.52 -11.72 17.94
N ASP A 142 -14.72 -10.53 17.37
CA ASP A 142 -16.00 -10.10 16.81
C ASP A 142 -15.78 -9.23 15.56
N CYS A 143 -16.80 -9.19 14.70
CA CYS A 143 -16.89 -8.32 13.54
C CYS A 143 -18.04 -7.33 13.73
N LEU A 144 -17.77 -6.04 13.53
CA LEU A 144 -18.78 -4.99 13.50
C LEU A 144 -19.35 -4.89 12.08
N LYS A 145 -20.66 -5.03 11.94
CA LYS A 145 -21.36 -4.85 10.66
C LYS A 145 -21.91 -3.44 10.53
N TYR A 146 -21.70 -2.87 9.35
CA TYR A 146 -22.25 -1.59 8.90
C TYR A 146 -23.10 -1.82 7.65
N ALA A 147 -24.15 -1.02 7.48
CA ALA A 147 -24.93 -1.03 6.25
C ALA A 147 -24.08 -0.50 5.08
N ALA A 148 -24.30 -1.02 3.86
CA ALA A 148 -23.54 -0.60 2.68
C ALA A 148 -23.72 0.89 2.33
N ASP A 149 -24.82 1.51 2.76
CA ASP A 149 -25.11 2.93 2.58
C ASP A 149 -24.62 3.82 3.75
N ASP A 150 -23.99 3.23 4.77
CA ASP A 150 -23.42 3.97 5.89
C ASP A 150 -22.12 4.67 5.46
N GLU A 151 -22.03 5.97 5.74
CA GLU A 151 -20.87 6.80 5.39
C GLU A 151 -19.57 6.29 6.05
N LEU A 152 -19.67 5.68 7.25
CA LEU A 152 -18.53 5.09 7.95
C LEU A 152 -18.06 3.79 7.31
N ALA A 153 -18.98 3.00 6.76
CA ALA A 153 -18.68 1.76 6.03
C ALA A 153 -17.88 2.07 4.76
N GLY A 154 -18.29 3.12 4.05
CA GLY A 154 -17.60 3.62 2.88
C GLY A 154 -16.19 4.13 3.20
N ALA A 155 -16.01 4.89 4.28
CA ALA A 155 -14.73 5.54 4.60
C ALA A 155 -13.58 4.54 4.84
N ALA A 156 -13.78 3.48 5.63
CA ALA A 156 -12.70 2.55 5.98
C ALA A 156 -12.21 1.74 4.77
N VAL A 157 -13.14 1.24 3.94
CA VAL A 157 -12.83 0.46 2.73
C VAL A 157 -12.31 1.39 1.63
N SER A 158 -12.92 2.58 1.48
CA SER A 158 -12.53 3.59 0.49
C SER A 158 -11.13 4.16 0.70
N ILE A 159 -10.59 4.11 1.92
CA ILE A 159 -9.23 4.57 2.16
C ILE A 159 -8.23 3.60 1.52
N PHE A 160 -8.39 2.29 1.71
CA PHE A 160 -7.45 1.31 1.17
C PHE A 160 -7.68 1.02 -0.32
N SER A 161 -8.94 0.86 -0.72
CA SER A 161 -9.26 0.83 -2.15
C SER A 161 -8.87 2.15 -2.79
N GLY A 162 -8.90 3.26 -2.05
CA GLY A 162 -8.41 4.56 -2.49
C GLY A 162 -6.90 4.58 -2.68
N LEU A 163 -6.11 4.07 -1.73
CA LEU A 163 -4.65 4.04 -1.81
C LEU A 163 -4.15 3.30 -3.06
N PHE A 164 -4.76 2.15 -3.36
CA PHE A 164 -4.40 1.33 -4.51
C PHE A 164 -5.34 1.50 -5.71
N SER A 165 -6.26 2.47 -5.69
CA SER A 165 -7.19 2.68 -6.82
C SER A 165 -6.46 3.08 -8.09
N ALA A 166 -7.08 2.79 -9.24
CA ALA A 166 -6.67 3.34 -10.52
C ALA A 166 -6.48 4.86 -10.46
N ASP A 167 -7.40 5.57 -9.80
CA ASP A 167 -7.33 7.03 -9.63
C ASP A 167 -6.10 7.48 -8.82
N SER A 168 -5.72 6.75 -7.77
CA SER A 168 -4.55 7.08 -6.94
C SER A 168 -3.25 6.79 -7.66
N ILE A 169 -3.19 5.65 -8.36
CA ILE A 169 -2.05 5.28 -9.21
C ILE A 169 -1.91 6.33 -10.32
N ASN A 170 -2.98 6.66 -11.04
CA ASN A 170 -2.98 7.67 -12.11
C ASN A 170 -2.59 9.06 -11.61
N ARG A 171 -3.07 9.48 -10.43
CA ARG A 171 -2.63 10.74 -9.83
C ARG A 171 -1.15 10.72 -9.48
N SER A 172 -0.66 9.60 -8.94
CA SER A 172 0.76 9.44 -8.63
C SER A 172 1.60 9.55 -9.91
N ILE A 173 1.13 8.95 -11.01
CA ILE A 173 1.74 9.05 -12.35
C ILE A 173 1.69 10.48 -12.89
N ASP A 174 0.56 11.18 -12.77
CA ASP A 174 0.41 12.56 -13.26
C ASP A 174 1.30 13.55 -12.49
N ASP A 175 1.62 13.25 -11.24
CA ASP A 175 2.48 14.07 -10.39
C ASP A 175 3.98 13.86 -10.64
N ILE A 176 4.35 12.82 -11.40
CA ILE A 176 5.73 12.53 -11.81
C ILE A 176 6.29 13.72 -12.62
N PRO A 177 7.37 14.37 -12.18
CA PRO A 177 7.97 15.47 -12.93
C PRO A 177 8.52 15.00 -14.29
N ALA A 178 8.38 15.88 -15.29
CA ALA A 178 8.98 15.63 -16.60
C ALA A 178 10.51 15.57 -16.51
N GLY A 179 11.12 14.67 -17.28
CA GLY A 179 12.59 14.54 -17.36
C GLY A 179 13.20 13.56 -16.36
N LEU A 180 12.38 12.75 -15.68
CA LEU A 180 12.83 11.59 -14.92
C LEU A 180 13.27 10.46 -15.83
N ASP A 181 14.15 9.61 -15.29
CA ASP A 181 14.58 8.40 -15.97
C ASP A 181 13.57 7.28 -15.70
N PHE A 182 13.22 6.56 -16.76
CA PHE A 182 12.20 5.51 -16.74
C PHE A 182 12.78 4.22 -17.29
N ASP A 183 12.86 3.23 -16.42
CA ASP A 183 13.22 1.87 -16.77
C ASP A 183 11.98 0.99 -16.78
N VAL A 184 11.86 0.18 -17.84
CA VAL A 184 10.86 -0.89 -17.90
C VAL A 184 11.59 -2.21 -17.94
N THR A 185 11.29 -3.06 -16.96
CA THR A 185 11.89 -4.40 -16.83
C THR A 185 10.79 -5.46 -16.76
N SER A 186 11.20 -6.72 -16.92
CA SER A 186 10.31 -7.86 -16.73
C SER A 186 10.94 -8.82 -15.73
N GLU A 187 10.14 -9.30 -14.79
CA GLU A 187 10.57 -10.26 -13.78
C GLU A 187 9.43 -11.21 -13.39
N THR A 188 9.71 -12.18 -12.51
CA THR A 188 8.69 -13.09 -11.98
C THR A 188 8.51 -12.83 -10.49
N ILE A 189 7.31 -12.40 -10.07
CA ILE A 189 6.95 -12.10 -8.68
C ILE A 189 5.74 -12.95 -8.29
N ALA A 190 5.77 -13.56 -7.10
CA ALA A 190 4.73 -14.49 -6.63
C ALA A 190 4.38 -15.63 -7.62
N GLY A 191 5.32 -16.00 -8.51
CA GLY A 191 5.10 -17.01 -9.55
C GLY A 191 4.32 -16.53 -10.77
N LEU A 192 4.08 -15.21 -10.90
CA LEU A 192 3.48 -14.57 -12.07
C LEU A 192 4.52 -13.73 -12.81
N ASP A 193 4.40 -13.67 -14.14
CA ASP A 193 5.17 -12.73 -14.95
C ASP A 193 4.71 -11.30 -14.66
N ALA A 194 5.67 -10.40 -14.45
CA ALA A 194 5.45 -9.02 -14.06
C ALA A 194 6.18 -8.06 -14.99
N THR A 195 5.52 -6.97 -15.37
CA THR A 195 6.12 -5.81 -16.02
C THR A 195 6.31 -4.72 -14.98
N CYS A 196 7.55 -4.28 -14.79
CA CYS A 196 7.95 -3.33 -13.77
C CYS A 196 8.35 -2.01 -14.38
N PHE A 197 7.79 -0.93 -13.85
CA PHE A 197 8.04 0.44 -14.23
C PHE A 197 8.75 1.13 -13.08
N LYS A 198 10.01 1.49 -13.30
CA LYS A 198 10.82 2.20 -12.31
C LYS A 198 11.11 3.61 -12.77
N ALA A 199 10.73 4.58 -11.96
CA ALA A 199 11.09 5.99 -12.12
C ALA A 199 12.24 6.32 -11.16
N THR A 200 13.27 7.00 -11.63
CA THR A 200 14.36 7.51 -10.78
C THR A 200 14.66 8.99 -11.04
N GLY A 201 15.02 9.71 -9.99
CA GLY A 201 15.45 11.11 -10.04
C GLY A 201 14.86 11.95 -8.90
N ASP A 202 14.77 13.26 -9.11
CA ASP A 202 14.19 14.20 -8.16
C ASP A 202 12.65 14.18 -8.28
N LEU A 203 11.99 13.24 -7.56
CA LEU A 203 10.53 13.06 -7.59
C LEU A 203 9.83 14.19 -6.79
N ASP A 204 10.42 14.62 -5.67
CA ASP A 204 10.02 15.74 -4.84
C ASP A 204 11.10 16.85 -4.84
N PRO A 205 10.96 17.89 -5.68
CA PRO A 205 11.92 19.00 -5.74
C PRO A 205 12.00 19.83 -4.45
N GLY A 206 11.14 19.56 -3.47
CA GLY A 206 11.20 20.11 -2.12
C GLY A 206 12.16 19.37 -1.19
N GLN A 207 12.61 18.17 -1.56
CA GLN A 207 13.55 17.34 -0.83
C GLN A 207 14.84 17.20 -1.65
N ALA A 208 15.96 17.00 -0.96
CA ALA A 208 17.25 16.83 -1.62
C ALA A 208 17.63 15.35 -1.58
N GLY A 209 17.80 14.74 -2.75
CA GLY A 209 18.21 13.34 -2.88
C GLY A 209 17.76 12.77 -4.22
N ASP A 210 18.36 11.65 -4.60
CA ASP A 210 17.78 10.82 -5.66
C ASP A 210 16.69 9.96 -5.02
N GLU A 211 15.52 9.96 -5.63
CA GLU A 211 14.36 9.19 -5.19
C GLU A 211 13.97 8.19 -6.29
N SER A 212 13.29 7.12 -5.89
CA SER A 212 12.76 6.15 -6.84
C SER A 212 11.39 5.62 -6.44
N SER A 213 10.62 5.26 -7.47
CA SER A 213 9.36 4.55 -7.31
C SER A 213 9.29 3.43 -8.35
N GLU A 214 8.90 2.23 -7.92
CA GLU A 214 8.74 1.07 -8.79
C GLU A 214 7.35 0.48 -8.62
N PHE A 215 6.69 0.20 -9.75
CA PHE A 215 5.40 -0.46 -9.82
C PHE A 215 5.52 -1.68 -10.73
N CYS A 216 5.21 -2.86 -10.20
CA CYS A 216 5.21 -4.10 -10.98
C CYS A 216 3.80 -4.65 -11.08
N PHE A 217 3.33 -4.91 -12.30
CA PHE A 217 2.00 -5.46 -12.56
C PHE A 217 2.08 -6.79 -13.30
N SER A 218 1.16 -7.70 -13.00
CA SER A 218 0.92 -8.87 -13.85
C SER A 218 0.21 -8.49 -15.14
N ASP A 219 0.23 -9.37 -16.15
CA ASP A 219 -0.57 -9.23 -17.38
C ASP A 219 -2.09 -9.05 -17.12
N GLY A 220 -2.57 -9.50 -15.95
CA GLY A 220 -3.96 -9.36 -15.52
C GLY A 220 -4.26 -8.08 -14.72
N GLY A 221 -3.30 -7.15 -14.63
CA GLY A 221 -3.46 -5.89 -13.89
C GLY A 221 -3.31 -6.02 -12.37
N LEU A 222 -2.85 -7.17 -11.86
CA LEU A 222 -2.56 -7.32 -10.42
C LEU A 222 -1.29 -6.54 -10.09
N LEU A 223 -1.35 -5.65 -9.11
CA LEU A 223 -0.15 -5.07 -8.53
C LEU A 223 0.62 -6.17 -7.78
N LEU A 224 1.86 -6.42 -8.18
CA LEU A 224 2.72 -7.45 -7.60
C LEU A 224 3.87 -6.87 -6.79
N ARG A 225 4.34 -5.67 -7.11
CA ARG A 225 5.27 -4.93 -6.27
C ARG A 225 4.96 -3.45 -6.33
N LEU A 226 5.07 -2.80 -5.18
CA LEU A 226 5.13 -1.36 -5.05
C LEU A 226 6.32 -1.02 -4.16
N ALA A 227 7.31 -0.32 -4.70
CA ALA A 227 8.47 0.12 -3.94
C ALA A 227 8.66 1.63 -4.07
N PHE A 228 9.04 2.27 -2.98
CA PHE A 228 9.41 3.67 -2.93
C PHE A 228 10.71 3.82 -2.13
N GLU A 229 11.59 4.67 -2.61
CA GLU A 229 12.81 5.08 -1.94
C GLU A 229 12.92 6.59 -2.04
N GLY A 230 12.79 7.28 -0.91
CA GLY A 230 13.00 8.70 -0.76
C GLY A 230 14.15 8.99 0.19
N ALA A 231 14.49 10.27 0.37
CA ALA A 231 15.65 10.69 1.16
C ALA A 231 15.62 10.19 2.63
N ASP A 232 14.43 10.18 3.24
CA ASP A 232 14.25 9.84 4.67
C ASP A 232 13.36 8.60 4.90
N GLN A 233 12.84 7.99 3.83
CA GLN A 233 11.89 6.89 3.93
C GLN A 233 11.99 5.95 2.74
N SER A 234 11.92 4.66 2.99
CA SER A 234 11.68 3.66 1.96
C SER A 234 10.44 2.84 2.34
N SER A 235 9.86 2.13 1.38
CA SER A 235 8.88 1.10 1.67
C SER A 235 8.78 0.17 0.49
N ILE A 236 8.65 -1.13 0.77
CA ILE A 236 8.40 -2.15 -0.25
C ILE A 236 7.18 -2.96 0.15
N PHE A 237 6.25 -3.09 -0.79
CA PHE A 237 5.14 -4.02 -0.76
C PHE A 237 5.42 -5.03 -1.87
N GLU A 238 5.82 -6.24 -1.52
CA GLU A 238 6.11 -7.29 -2.51
C GLU A 238 5.14 -8.45 -2.33
N ALA A 239 4.48 -8.85 -3.41
CA ALA A 239 3.58 -9.98 -3.41
C ALA A 239 4.36 -11.28 -3.16
N THR A 240 3.98 -12.00 -2.11
CA THR A 240 4.50 -13.34 -1.80
C THR A 240 3.58 -14.44 -2.34
N SER A 241 2.31 -14.13 -2.59
CA SER A 241 1.39 -15.00 -3.30
C SER A 241 0.36 -14.20 -4.08
N ALA A 242 -0.06 -14.72 -5.23
CA ALA A 242 -1.11 -14.15 -6.06
C ALA A 242 -1.94 -15.29 -6.69
N SER A 243 -3.25 -15.09 -6.79
CA SER A 243 -4.19 -16.04 -7.40
C SER A 243 -5.41 -15.33 -7.95
N GLU A 244 -5.97 -15.80 -9.07
CA GLU A 244 -7.27 -15.36 -9.58
C GLU A 244 -8.45 -16.13 -8.95
N ASP A 245 -8.16 -17.21 -8.22
CA ASP A 245 -9.16 -18.06 -7.58
C ASP A 245 -9.66 -17.43 -6.27
N VAL A 246 -10.72 -16.62 -6.36
CA VAL A 246 -11.42 -16.03 -5.21
C VAL A 246 -12.82 -16.65 -5.07
N LEU A 247 -13.11 -17.18 -3.89
CA LEU A 247 -14.39 -17.79 -3.56
C LEU A 247 -15.33 -16.76 -2.93
N ASP A 248 -16.65 -16.96 -3.07
CA ASP A 248 -17.61 -16.07 -2.40
C ASP A 248 -17.47 -16.13 -0.87
N SER A 249 -17.06 -17.29 -0.34
CA SER A 249 -16.78 -17.49 1.08
C SER A 249 -15.55 -16.73 1.59
N ASP A 250 -14.69 -16.21 0.71
CA ASP A 250 -13.59 -15.36 1.14
C ASP A 250 -14.10 -14.02 1.72
N PHE A 251 -15.34 -13.64 1.40
CA PHE A 251 -16.01 -12.42 1.90
C PHE A 251 -16.96 -12.69 3.07
N ASP A 252 -16.99 -13.91 3.61
CA ASP A 252 -17.73 -14.19 4.84
C ASP A 252 -16.92 -13.69 6.06
N PRO A 253 -17.55 -13.00 7.03
CA PRO A 253 -16.87 -12.60 8.27
C PRO A 253 -16.32 -13.82 9.03
N PRO A 254 -15.03 -13.83 9.40
CA PRO A 254 -14.41 -14.98 10.07
C PRO A 254 -14.81 -15.14 11.55
N TYR A 255 -15.44 -14.11 12.13
CA TYR A 255 -15.85 -14.07 13.54
C TYR A 255 -17.35 -13.71 13.68
N PRO A 256 -17.95 -13.93 14.86
CA PRO A 256 -19.32 -13.51 15.14
C PRO A 256 -19.57 -12.04 14.79
N VAL A 257 -20.71 -11.79 14.14
CA VAL A 257 -21.09 -10.44 13.69
C VAL A 257 -21.99 -9.76 14.71
N ILE A 258 -21.61 -8.54 15.09
CA ILE A 258 -22.42 -7.61 15.87
C ILE A 258 -23.03 -6.59 14.90
N ASP A 259 -24.36 -6.60 14.77
CA ASP A 259 -25.08 -5.64 13.94
C ASP A 259 -25.31 -4.34 14.73
N LEU A 260 -24.70 -3.25 14.28
CA LEU A 260 -24.83 -1.95 14.94
C LEU A 260 -26.19 -1.28 14.64
N GLY A 261 -26.88 -1.67 13.56
CA GLY A 261 -28.21 -1.17 13.25
C GLY A 261 -29.23 -1.51 14.33
N ASP A 262 -29.09 -2.67 14.96
CA ASP A 262 -29.95 -3.12 16.06
C ASP A 262 -29.75 -2.31 17.36
N LEU A 263 -28.60 -1.64 17.53
CA LEU A 263 -28.33 -0.80 18.69
C LEU A 263 -29.01 0.56 18.59
N GLY A 264 -29.28 1.05 17.37
CA GLY A 264 -29.99 2.31 17.14
C GLY A 264 -31.37 2.35 17.78
N ASP A 265 -32.07 1.21 17.80
CA ASP A 265 -33.39 1.06 18.42
C ASP A 265 -33.35 1.08 19.96
N ILE A 266 -32.18 0.84 20.56
CA ILE A 266 -32.00 0.83 22.02
C ILE A 266 -31.79 2.25 22.57
N PHE A 267 -31.26 3.16 21.74
CA PHE A 267 -30.95 4.54 22.14
C PHE A 267 -31.95 5.58 21.63
N GLN A 268 -33.02 5.18 20.94
CA GLN A 268 -34.14 6.08 20.62
C GLN A 268 -35.17 6.11 21.77
N PRO A 269 -35.38 7.26 22.44
CA PRO A 269 -36.31 7.40 23.58
C PRO A 269 -37.79 7.38 23.19
#